data_AF-A0A933R9X8-F1
#
_entry.id   AF-A0A933R9X8-F1
#
_cell.length_a   1.000
_cell.length_b   1.000
_cell.length_c   1.000
_cell.angle_alpha   90.00
_cell.angle_beta   90.00
_cell.angle_gamma   90.00
#
_symmetry.space_group_name_H-M   'P 1'
#
loop_
_entity.id
_entity.type
_entity.pdbx_description
1 polymer ?
#
loop_
_entity_poly.entity_id
_entity_poly.type
_entity_poly.pdbx_seq_one_letter_code
_entity_poly.pdbx_strand_id
1 'polypeptide(L)' 'MSTEREIMTWELFGIASRELAQAVADDYEPDMILSIARGGLLIGGALGYALSVK' A
#
# COMPACT_ATOMS: atom_id res chain seq x y z
N MET A 1 -21.89 19.49 -12.88
CA MET A 1 -21.56 18.06 -13.03
C MET A 1 -21.21 17.54 -11.66
N SER A 2 -21.88 16.48 -11.20
CA SER A 2 -21.49 15.79 -9.96
C SER A 2 -20.13 15.15 -10.22
N THR A 3 -19.11 15.51 -9.44
CA THR A 3 -17.80 14.85 -9.49
C THR A 3 -17.98 13.42 -9.00
N GLU A 4 -17.97 12.45 -9.92
CA GLU A 4 -18.03 11.04 -9.58
C GLU A 4 -16.83 10.71 -8.69
N ARG A 5 -17.10 10.09 -7.54
CA ARG A 5 -16.05 9.74 -6.59
C ARG A 5 -15.41 8.44 -7.06
N GLU A 6 -14.09 8.43 -7.10
CA GLU A 6 -13.35 7.19 -7.23
C GLU A 6 -13.57 6.34 -5.97
N ILE A 7 -13.96 5.07 -6.16
CA ILE A 7 -14.20 4.13 -5.07
C ILE A 7 -13.14 3.04 -5.12
N MET A 8 -12.31 3.00 -4.09
CA MET A 8 -11.37 1.91 -3.86
C MET A 8 -12.04 0.82 -3.03
N THR A 9 -12.32 -0.32 -3.66
CA THR A 9 -12.80 -1.51 -2.94
C THR A 9 -11.66 -2.17 -2.17
N TRP A 10 -11.99 -3.01 -1.19
CA TRP A 10 -10.99 -3.77 -0.43
C TRP A 10 -10.20 -4.75 -1.30
N GLU A 11 -10.85 -5.33 -2.32
CA GLU A 11 -10.18 -6.19 -3.30
C GLU A 11 -9.16 -5.39 -4.13
N LEU A 12 -9.58 -4.24 -4.67
CA LEU A 12 -8.69 -3.35 -5.43
C LEU A 12 -7.52 -2.86 -4.58
N PHE A 13 -7.78 -2.50 -3.33
CA PHE A 13 -6.73 -2.14 -2.37
C PHE A 13 -5.72 -3.28 -2.17
N GLY A 14 -6.19 -4.53 -2.06
CA GLY A 14 -5.33 -5.70 -1.89
C GLY A 14 -4.43 -5.97 -3.10
N ILE A 15 -4.98 -5.83 -4.31
CA ILE A 15 -4.22 -5.95 -5.57
C ILE A 15 -3.17 -4.83 -5.64
N ALA A 16 -3.61 -3.57 -5.53
CA ALA A 16 -2.74 -2.41 -5.65
C ALA A 16 -1.61 -2.40 -4.60
N SER A 17 -1.88 -2.84 -3.37
CA SER A 17 -0.86 -2.93 -2.31
C SER A 17 0.23 -3.96 -2.65
N ARG A 18 -0.13 -5.08 -3.29
CA ARG A 18 0.84 -6.11 -3.71
C ARG A 18 1.65 -5.67 -4.92
N GLU A 19 1.01 -5.02 -5.89
CA GLU A 19 1.70 -4.43 -7.05
C GLU A 19 2.70 -3.37 -6.60
N LEU A 20 2.32 -2.51 -5.65
CA LEU A 20 3.22 -1.52 -5.07
C LEU A 20 4.38 -2.17 -4.31
N ALA A 21 4.10 -3.21 -3.50
CA ALA A 21 5.16 -3.94 -2.82
C ALA A 21 6.15 -4.58 -3.82
N GLN A 22 5.65 -5.16 -4.92
CA GLN A 22 6.52 -5.73 -5.95
C GLN A 22 7.40 -4.67 -6.60
N ALA A 23 6.80 -3.53 -6.98
CA ALA A 23 7.55 -2.42 -7.58
C ALA A 23 8.64 -1.89 -6.65
N VAL A 24 8.39 -1.85 -5.32
CA VAL A 24 9.44 -1.51 -4.36
C VAL A 24 10.51 -2.60 -4.31
N ALA A 25 10.14 -3.87 -4.19
CA ALA A 25 11.07 -4.99 -4.07
C ALA A 25 11.97 -5.20 -5.30
N ASP A 26 11.49 -4.80 -6.48
CA ASP A 26 12.25 -4.89 -7.73
C ASP A 26 13.46 -3.92 -7.74
N ASP A 27 13.34 -2.76 -7.09
CA ASP A 27 14.34 -1.69 -7.11
C ASP A 27 15.02 -1.45 -5.75
N TYR A 28 14.45 -1.95 -4.65
CA TYR A 28 14.89 -1.66 -3.29
C TYR A 28 14.47 -2.73 -2.26
N GLU A 29 15.34 -3.01 -1.29
CA GLU A 29 15.06 -3.86 -0.12
C GLU A 29 14.94 -2.98 1.14
N PRO A 30 13.72 -2.61 1.57
CA PRO A 30 13.53 -1.72 2.70
C PRO A 30 13.73 -2.44 4.05
N ASP A 31 14.42 -1.79 4.98
CA ASP A 31 14.51 -2.23 6.38
C ASP A 31 13.38 -1.67 7.28
N MET A 32 12.65 -0.65 6.81
CA MET A 32 11.61 0.03 7.59
C MET A 32 10.49 0.58 6.69
N ILE A 33 9.26 0.59 7.22
CA ILE A 33 8.11 1.29 6.63
C ILE A 33 7.68 2.45 7.55
N LEU A 34 7.78 3.69 7.06
CA LEU A 34 7.27 4.87 7.77
C LEU A 34 5.86 5.21 7.26
N SER A 35 4.86 5.10 8.14
CA SER A 35 3.45 5.35 7.79
C SER A 35 2.95 6.69 8.36
N ILE A 36 2.39 7.55 7.51
CA ILE A 36 1.79 8.81 7.95
C ILE A 36 0.30 8.60 8.27
N ALA A 37 -0.05 8.77 9.55
CA ALA A 37 -1.42 8.59 10.01
C ALA A 37 -2.36 9.71 9.50
N ARG A 38 -3.65 9.43 9.28
CA ARG A 38 -4.37 8.15 9.51
C ARG A 38 -4.44 7.25 8.28
N GLY A 39 -4.55 7.85 7.09
CA GLY A 39 -4.77 7.10 5.84
C GLY A 39 -3.62 6.15 5.49
N GLY A 40 -2.39 6.46 5.92
CA GLY A 40 -1.23 5.64 5.67
C GLY A 40 -1.18 4.34 6.48
N LEU A 41 -2.01 4.16 7.51
CA LEU A 41 -1.91 3.00 8.40
C LEU A 41 -2.21 1.68 7.67
N LEU A 42 -3.22 1.67 6.79
CA LEU A 42 -3.63 0.46 6.09
C LEU A 42 -2.59 0.03 5.05
N ILE A 43 -2.15 0.96 4.20
CA ILE A 43 -1.13 0.67 3.19
C ILE A 43 0.22 0.38 3.84
N GLY A 44 0.56 1.07 4.92
CA GLY A 44 1.76 0.83 5.71
C GLY A 44 1.83 -0.60 6.26
N GLY A 45 0.74 -1.05 6.90
CA GLY A 45 0.63 -2.43 7.37
C GLY A 45 0.65 -3.45 6.24
N ALA A 46 -0.01 -3.16 5.11
CA ALA A 46 -0.03 -4.04 3.94
C ALA A 46 1.37 -4.19 3.31
N LEU A 47 2.10 -3.08 3.15
CA LEU A 47 3.48 -3.09 2.64
C LEU A 47 4.44 -3.78 3.60
N GLY A 48 4.37 -3.49 4.90
CA GLY A 48 5.19 -4.18 5.90
C GLY A 48 4.99 -5.69 5.87
N TYR A 49 3.73 -6.13 5.77
CA TYR A 49 3.43 -7.56 5.62
C TYR A 49 3.97 -8.14 4.31
N ALA A 50 3.69 -7.49 3.17
CA ALA A 50 4.07 -7.99 1.84
C ALA A 50 5.59 -8.04 1.63
N LEU A 51 6.32 -7.05 2.14
CA LEU A 51 7.77 -6.94 2.04
C LEU A 51 8.50 -7.67 3.16
N SER A 52 7.78 -8.33 4.07
CA SER A 52 8.34 -8.99 5.26
C SER A 52 9.14 -8.07 6.19
N VAL A 53 8.87 -6.77 6.14
CA VAL A 53 9.46 -5.73 7.00
C VAL A 53 8.59 -5.56 8.23
N LYS A 54 9.15 -5.88 9.40
CA LYS A 54 8.44 -5.88 10.69
C LYS A 54 8.80 -4.67 11.53
#